data_AF-A0A8I0K7G7-F1
#
_entry.id   AF-A0A8I0K7G7-F1
#
_cell.length_a   1.000
_cell.length_b   1.000
_cell.length_c   1.000
_cell.angle_alpha   90.00
_cell.angle_beta   90.00
_cell.angle_gamma   90.00
#
_symmetry.space_group_name_H-M   'P 1'
#
loop_
_entity.id
_entity.type
_entity.pdbx_description
1 polymer ?
#
loop_
_entity_poly.entity_id
_entity_poly.type
_entity_poly.pdbx_seq_one_letter_code
_entity_poly.pdbx_strand_id
1 'polypeptide(L)'
;REALVKRRMALIGIGLAGLISSFSHADDGYAAYEVLTSKELANKSIITFESFSCSVWADLMGDQKGSETFLLNGYDHGRVYVQGLLSAKITYDDKRRYIPGIMYPELKTTPNADFMLGAIFQKVRDNTKAITYDFDAKGSDKYFSKSKESYAKNGCAKILLDIK
;
A
#
# COMPACT_ATOMS: atom_id res chain seq x y z
N ARG A 1 24.50 66.58 -28.06
CA ARG A 1 23.38 67.28 -27.37
C ARG A 1 22.09 66.91 -28.12
N GLU A 2 21.81 65.63 -28.34
CA GLU A 2 21.26 64.67 -27.37
C GLU A 2 20.02 65.22 -26.66
N ALA A 3 18.89 64.87 -27.28
CA ALA A 3 17.54 65.13 -26.86
C ALA A 3 17.16 64.15 -25.74
N LEU A 4 16.65 64.65 -24.62
CA LEU A 4 16.02 63.82 -23.63
C LEU A 4 14.94 64.60 -22.86
N VAL A 5 13.81 63.93 -22.69
CA VAL A 5 12.79 64.12 -21.66
C VAL A 5 11.80 65.28 -21.87
N LYS A 6 10.54 64.92 -22.18
CA LYS A 6 9.43 64.89 -21.19
C LYS A 6 8.08 65.01 -21.92
N ARG A 7 7.50 63.91 -22.39
CA ARG A 7 6.04 63.84 -22.62
C ARG A 7 5.48 62.51 -22.14
N ARG A 8 4.49 62.65 -21.26
CA ARG A 8 3.67 61.61 -20.67
C ARG A 8 2.83 60.95 -21.77
N MET A 9 2.85 59.63 -21.83
CA MET A 9 1.84 58.82 -22.51
C MET A 9 1.48 57.69 -21.56
N ALA A 10 0.20 57.68 -21.19
CA ALA A 10 -0.46 56.58 -20.51
C ALA A 10 -0.71 55.43 -21.49
N LEU A 11 -1.12 54.30 -20.91
CA LEU A 11 -1.87 53.18 -21.49
C LEU A 11 -1.10 51.90 -21.85
N ILE A 12 -1.53 50.85 -21.12
CA ILE A 12 -1.59 49.44 -21.47
C ILE A 12 -0.29 48.66 -21.26
N GLY A 13 -0.09 48.25 -20.00
CA GLY A 13 0.80 47.15 -19.67
C GLY A 13 0.16 45.82 -20.07
N ILE A 14 0.69 45.20 -21.13
CA ILE A 14 0.42 43.79 -21.44
C ILE A 14 1.29 42.97 -20.49
N GLY A 15 0.72 42.60 -19.35
CA GLY A 15 1.31 41.66 -18.40
C GLY A 15 1.02 40.23 -18.83
N LEU A 16 2.06 39.56 -19.31
CA LEU A 16 2.11 38.13 -19.56
C LEU A 16 2.04 37.37 -18.22
N ALA A 17 0.95 36.66 -17.91
CA ALA A 17 0.96 35.53 -16.97
C ALA A 17 -0.36 34.73 -16.99
N GLY A 18 -0.28 33.49 -17.45
CA GLY A 18 -0.94 32.35 -16.81
C GLY A 18 -2.45 32.23 -16.92
N LEU A 19 -2.91 31.60 -18.01
CA LEU A 19 -4.10 30.76 -17.97
C LEU A 19 -3.85 29.62 -16.98
N ILE A 20 -4.34 29.73 -15.75
CA ILE A 20 -4.48 28.59 -14.85
C ILE A 20 -5.95 28.20 -14.89
N SER A 21 -6.24 27.24 -15.77
CA SER A 21 -7.46 26.45 -15.76
C SER A 21 -7.71 26.00 -14.33
N SER A 22 -8.83 26.42 -13.75
CA SER A 22 -9.29 25.97 -12.45
C SER A 22 -9.63 24.48 -12.57
N PHE A 23 -8.66 23.61 -12.33
CA PHE A 23 -8.94 22.22 -12.05
C PHE A 23 -9.51 22.18 -10.63
N SER A 24 -10.83 22.17 -10.55
CA SER A 24 -11.57 21.70 -9.40
C SER A 24 -11.16 20.25 -9.14
N HIS A 25 -10.07 20.04 -8.40
CA HIS A 25 -9.84 18.76 -7.77
C HIS A 25 -10.85 18.72 -6.64
N ALA A 26 -11.93 17.98 -6.89
CA ALA A 26 -12.90 17.61 -5.89
C ALA A 26 -12.13 17.18 -4.62
N ASP A 27 -12.43 17.87 -3.53
CA ASP A 27 -12.26 17.36 -2.17
C ASP A 27 -13.14 16.10 -2.09
N ASP A 28 -12.64 14.99 -2.62
CA ASP A 28 -13.20 13.68 -2.32
C ASP A 28 -12.87 13.42 -0.86
N GLY A 29 -13.94 13.47 -0.06
CA GLY A 29 -13.93 13.49 1.39
C GLY A 29 -12.78 12.71 2.00
N TYR A 30 -11.87 13.46 2.63
CA TYR A 30 -11.12 12.94 3.75
C TYR A 30 -12.14 12.50 4.79
N ALA A 31 -12.61 11.24 4.66
CA ALA A 31 -13.11 10.48 5.78
C ALA A 31 -12.12 10.76 6.92
N ALA A 32 -12.63 11.36 7.99
CA ALA A 32 -11.84 11.71 9.16
C ALA A 32 -11.23 10.43 9.73
N TYR A 33 -10.05 10.06 9.21
CA TYR A 33 -9.23 9.05 9.81
C TYR A 33 -8.90 9.61 11.18
N GLU A 34 -9.43 8.97 12.21
CA GLU A 34 -8.94 9.08 13.57
C GLU A 34 -7.40 9.15 13.49
N VAL A 35 -6.79 10.17 14.12
CA VAL A 35 -5.36 10.42 13.96
C VAL A 35 -4.60 9.26 14.59
N LEU A 36 -4.34 8.21 13.79
CA LEU A 36 -3.67 7.00 14.23
C LEU A 36 -2.27 7.36 14.70
N THR A 37 -1.89 6.79 15.83
CA THR A 37 -0.53 6.87 16.36
C THR A 37 0.47 6.19 15.43
N SER A 38 1.75 6.54 15.56
CA SER A 38 2.84 5.88 14.83
C SER A 38 2.79 4.35 14.95
N LYS A 39 2.55 3.83 16.15
CA LYS A 39 2.42 2.40 16.40
C LYS A 39 1.20 1.78 15.70
N GLU A 40 0.05 2.45 15.72
CA GLU A 40 -1.14 1.95 15.03
C GLU A 40 -0.95 1.92 13.52
N LEU A 41 -0.33 2.96 12.95
CA LEU A 41 0.06 2.99 11.54
C LEU A 41 1.05 1.86 11.20
N ALA A 42 2.04 1.60 12.07
CA ALA A 42 2.97 0.50 11.88
C ALA A 42 2.27 -0.86 11.96
N ASN A 43 1.33 -1.04 12.89
CA ASN A 43 0.56 -2.28 13.03
C ASN A 43 -0.34 -2.57 11.83
N LYS A 44 -0.79 -1.55 11.08
CA LYS A 44 -1.49 -1.78 9.80
C LYS A 44 -0.65 -2.58 8.82
N SER A 45 0.68 -2.47 8.86
CA SER A 45 1.57 -3.31 8.03
C SER A 45 1.50 -4.80 8.40
N ILE A 46 1.30 -5.13 9.67
CA ILE A 46 1.16 -6.52 10.14
C ILE A 46 -0.13 -7.11 9.59
N ILE A 47 -1.25 -6.40 9.76
CA ILE A 47 -2.56 -6.84 9.25
C ILE A 47 -2.53 -7.00 7.73
N THR A 48 -1.87 -6.06 7.04
CA THR A 48 -1.66 -6.14 5.58
C THR A 48 -0.89 -7.39 5.19
N PHE A 49 0.24 -7.64 5.86
CA PHE A 49 1.10 -8.79 5.59
C PHE A 49 0.37 -10.13 5.82
N GLU A 50 -0.34 -10.24 6.94
CA GLU A 50 -1.13 -11.42 7.29
C GLU A 50 -2.26 -11.64 6.28
N SER A 51 -2.99 -10.58 5.92
CA SER A 51 -4.07 -10.66 4.94
C SER A 51 -3.56 -11.07 3.57
N PHE A 52 -2.48 -10.46 3.07
CA PHE A 52 -1.87 -10.86 1.80
C PHE A 52 -1.36 -12.30 1.83
N SER A 53 -0.75 -12.73 2.93
CA SER A 53 -0.33 -14.13 3.09
C SER A 53 -1.55 -15.07 3.03
N CYS A 54 -2.62 -14.75 3.73
CA CYS A 54 -3.86 -15.53 3.74
C CYS A 54 -4.59 -15.53 2.39
N SER A 55 -4.53 -14.43 1.63
CA SER A 55 -5.02 -14.38 0.25
C SER A 55 -4.31 -15.41 -0.61
N VAL A 56 -2.98 -15.46 -0.56
CA VAL A 56 -2.17 -16.43 -1.31
C VAL A 56 -2.48 -17.86 -0.88
N TRP A 57 -2.62 -18.12 0.42
CA TRP A 57 -2.99 -19.45 0.90
C TRP A 57 -4.39 -19.88 0.43
N ALA A 58 -5.38 -18.98 0.50
CA ALA A 58 -6.73 -19.25 0.04
C ALA A 58 -6.77 -19.56 -1.46
N ASP A 59 -6.00 -18.82 -2.27
CA ASP A 59 -5.84 -19.08 -3.70
C ASP A 59 -5.25 -20.47 -3.96
N LEU A 60 -4.16 -20.84 -3.27
CA LEU A 60 -3.55 -22.17 -3.36
C LEU A 60 -4.49 -23.30 -2.91
N MET A 61 -5.46 -22.99 -2.06
CA MET A 61 -6.49 -23.90 -1.57
C MET A 61 -7.71 -24.00 -2.50
N GLY A 62 -7.78 -23.18 -3.54
CA GLY A 62 -8.94 -23.08 -4.44
C GLY A 62 -10.10 -22.26 -3.88
N ASP A 63 -9.94 -21.59 -2.73
CA ASP A 63 -10.93 -20.68 -2.15
C ASP A 63 -10.76 -19.26 -2.73
N GLN A 64 -11.27 -19.08 -3.94
CA GLN A 64 -11.17 -17.81 -4.67
C GLN A 64 -11.87 -16.66 -3.94
N LYS A 65 -13.02 -16.91 -3.29
CA LYS A 65 -13.75 -15.88 -2.54
C LYS A 65 -12.98 -15.44 -1.29
N GLY A 66 -12.42 -16.40 -0.55
CA GLY A 66 -11.54 -16.09 0.58
C GLY A 66 -10.31 -15.32 0.14
N SER A 67 -9.69 -15.74 -0.98
CA SER A 67 -8.53 -15.07 -1.57
C SER A 67 -8.79 -13.59 -1.86
N GLU A 68 -9.91 -13.28 -2.53
CA GLU A 68 -10.31 -11.91 -2.85
C GLU A 68 -10.61 -11.09 -1.58
N THR A 69 -11.33 -11.67 -0.63
CA THR A 69 -11.68 -11.01 0.65
C THR A 69 -10.41 -10.57 1.38
N PHE A 70 -9.44 -11.47 1.48
CA PHE A 70 -8.16 -11.16 2.12
C PHE A 70 -7.32 -10.16 1.34
N LEU A 71 -7.34 -10.23 0.01
CA LEU A 71 -6.62 -9.29 -0.84
C LEU A 71 -7.12 -7.86 -0.59
N LEU A 72 -8.44 -7.68 -0.59
CA LEU A 72 -9.08 -6.39 -0.33
C LEU A 72 -8.80 -5.89 1.09
N ASN A 73 -8.94 -6.74 2.11
CA ASN A 73 -8.62 -6.37 3.50
C ASN A 73 -7.15 -5.96 3.66
N GLY A 74 -6.24 -6.70 3.04
CA GLY A 74 -4.82 -6.36 3.02
C GLY A 74 -4.56 -5.04 2.31
N TYR A 75 -5.23 -4.79 1.18
CA TYR A 75 -5.11 -3.54 0.44
C TYR A 75 -5.61 -2.34 1.25
N ASP A 76 -6.76 -2.43 1.91
CA ASP A 76 -7.34 -1.35 2.70
C ASP A 76 -6.43 -0.94 3.88
N HIS A 77 -5.96 -1.92 4.66
CA HIS A 77 -5.00 -1.65 5.73
C HIS A 77 -3.64 -1.21 5.18
N GLY A 78 -3.24 -1.76 4.05
CA GLY A 78 -1.99 -1.46 3.38
C GLY A 78 -1.91 -0.01 2.94
N ARG A 79 -3.00 0.53 2.40
CA ARG A 79 -3.07 1.95 2.00
C ARG A 79 -2.79 2.87 3.16
N VAL A 80 -3.42 2.61 4.31
CA VAL A 80 -3.20 3.40 5.54
C VAL A 80 -1.74 3.34 5.99
N TYR A 81 -1.17 2.13 6.01
CA TYR A 81 0.24 1.92 6.34
C TYR A 81 1.16 2.71 5.40
N VAL A 82 0.99 2.54 4.08
CA VAL A 82 1.84 3.18 3.07
C VAL A 82 1.71 4.70 3.12
N GLN A 83 0.51 5.24 3.29
CA GLN A 83 0.30 6.68 3.48
C GLN A 83 0.97 7.19 4.75
N GLY A 84 0.86 6.47 5.87
CA GLY A 84 1.57 6.80 7.12
C GLY A 84 3.09 6.78 6.95
N LEU A 85 3.60 5.86 6.14
CA LEU A 85 5.02 5.74 5.82
C LEU A 85 5.52 6.89 4.95
N LEU A 86 4.81 7.20 3.87
CA LEU A 86 5.13 8.29 2.92
C LEU A 86 5.03 9.67 3.57
N SER A 87 4.10 9.85 4.50
CA SER A 87 3.94 11.09 5.28
C SER A 87 4.88 11.19 6.49
N ALA A 88 5.83 10.25 6.62
CA ALA A 88 6.79 10.18 7.73
C ALA A 88 6.15 10.18 9.14
N LYS A 89 4.90 9.70 9.27
CA LYS A 89 4.16 9.62 10.54
C LYS A 89 4.52 8.41 11.40
N ILE A 90 5.24 7.44 10.83
CA ILE A 90 5.75 6.28 11.57
C ILE A 90 7.18 6.57 12.02
N THR A 91 7.41 6.52 13.33
CA THR A 91 8.73 6.73 13.95
C THR A 91 9.71 5.63 13.56
N TYR A 92 11.02 5.91 13.67
CA TYR A 92 12.06 4.93 13.39
C TYR A 92 11.98 3.70 14.31
N ASP A 93 11.68 3.88 15.59
CA ASP A 93 11.58 2.78 16.54
C ASP A 93 10.39 1.87 16.25
N ASP A 94 9.23 2.44 15.94
CA ASP A 94 8.05 1.66 15.57
C ASP A 94 8.24 0.94 14.23
N LYS A 95 8.91 1.59 13.27
CA LYS A 95 9.30 0.94 12.01
C LYS A 95 10.06 -0.36 12.27
N ARG A 96 11.17 -0.28 13.02
CA ARG A 96 12.01 -1.45 13.29
C ARG A 96 11.30 -2.53 14.11
N ARG A 97 10.40 -2.12 15.01
CA ARG A 97 9.77 -3.03 15.96
C ARG A 97 8.58 -3.79 15.38
N TYR A 98 7.78 -3.13 14.55
CA TYR A 98 6.46 -3.63 14.18
C TYR A 98 6.32 -3.96 12.69
N ILE A 99 7.06 -3.30 11.80
CA ILE A 99 6.90 -3.52 10.37
C ILE A 99 7.71 -4.76 9.95
N PRO A 100 7.06 -5.79 9.35
CA PRO A 100 7.78 -6.94 8.82
C PRO A 100 8.82 -6.53 7.77
N GLY A 101 10.03 -7.11 7.80
CA GLY A 101 11.13 -6.76 6.90
C GLY A 101 10.76 -6.84 5.40
N ILE A 102 9.86 -7.75 5.04
CA ILE A 102 9.36 -7.92 3.68
C ILE A 102 8.51 -6.74 3.19
N MET A 103 7.88 -5.99 4.10
CA MET A 103 7.01 -4.83 3.86
C MET A 103 7.77 -3.53 3.56
N TYR A 104 9.09 -3.61 3.47
CA TYR A 104 9.97 -2.53 2.98
C TYR A 104 10.48 -2.77 1.54
N PRO A 105 9.71 -3.31 0.58
CA PRO A 105 10.22 -3.41 -0.79
C PRO A 105 10.50 -2.00 -1.32
N GLU A 106 11.41 -1.85 -2.27
CA GLU A 106 12.00 -0.59 -2.75
C GLU A 106 11.00 0.57 -2.90
N LEU A 107 10.69 1.21 -1.77
CA LEU A 107 9.75 2.33 -1.67
C LEU A 107 10.28 3.58 -2.39
N LYS A 108 11.53 3.53 -2.82
CA LYS A 108 12.26 4.61 -3.47
C LYS A 108 11.89 4.77 -4.95
N THR A 109 11.37 3.73 -5.60
CA THR A 109 11.17 3.70 -7.05
C THR A 109 9.71 3.56 -7.48
N THR A 110 8.79 3.38 -6.53
CA THR A 110 7.37 3.16 -6.82
C THR A 110 6.59 4.48 -6.87
N PRO A 111 5.77 4.72 -7.91
CA PRO A 111 5.24 6.05 -8.20
C PRO A 111 4.06 6.47 -7.29
N ASN A 112 3.34 5.53 -6.69
CA ASN A 112 2.24 5.81 -5.75
C ASN A 112 1.98 4.62 -4.81
N ALA A 113 1.05 4.82 -3.85
CA ALA A 113 0.71 3.82 -2.85
C ALA A 113 0.20 2.49 -3.42
N ASP A 114 -0.54 2.50 -4.53
CA ASP A 114 -1.09 1.29 -5.14
C ASP A 114 0.00 0.44 -5.78
N PHE A 115 0.94 1.07 -6.48
CA PHE A 115 2.11 0.36 -7.00
C PHE A 115 2.99 -0.19 -5.88
N MET A 116 3.15 0.55 -4.77
CA MET A 116 3.86 0.06 -3.58
C MET A 116 3.18 -1.18 -3.00
N LEU A 117 1.85 -1.16 -2.88
CA LEU A 117 1.08 -2.29 -2.38
C LEU A 117 1.12 -3.49 -3.33
N GLY A 118 1.07 -3.27 -4.65
CA GLY A 118 1.28 -4.32 -5.64
C GLY A 118 2.65 -4.98 -5.51
N ALA A 119 3.71 -4.18 -5.32
CA ALA A 119 5.07 -4.70 -5.10
C ALA A 119 5.20 -5.46 -3.77
N ILE A 120 4.58 -4.96 -2.70
CA ILE A 120 4.49 -5.65 -1.40
C ILE A 120 3.77 -6.99 -1.58
N PHE A 121 2.58 -7.00 -2.18
CA PHE A 121 1.81 -8.22 -2.41
C PHE A 121 2.59 -9.22 -3.23
N GLN A 122 3.26 -8.77 -4.30
CA GLN A 122 4.12 -9.63 -5.12
C GLN A 122 5.19 -10.30 -4.27
N LYS A 123 5.90 -9.53 -3.42
CA LYS A 123 6.98 -10.05 -2.59
C LYS A 123 6.46 -11.01 -1.52
N VAL A 124 5.33 -10.69 -0.89
CA VAL A 124 4.64 -11.58 0.06
C VAL A 124 4.27 -12.87 -0.64
N ARG A 125 3.61 -12.80 -1.80
CA ARG A 125 3.24 -13.95 -2.62
C ARG A 125 4.44 -14.81 -2.97
N ASP A 126 5.54 -14.21 -3.41
CA ASP A 126 6.74 -14.97 -3.79
C ASP A 126 7.38 -15.64 -2.57
N ASN A 127 7.32 -15.03 -1.39
CA ASN A 127 7.80 -15.63 -0.15
C ASN A 127 6.87 -16.74 0.37
N THR A 128 5.56 -16.51 0.39
CA THR A 128 4.55 -17.51 0.73
C THR A 128 4.62 -18.69 -0.22
N LYS A 129 4.78 -18.42 -1.52
CA LYS A 129 5.03 -19.45 -2.53
C LYS A 129 6.37 -20.11 -2.34
N ALA A 130 7.47 -19.43 -2.02
CA ALA A 130 8.74 -20.12 -1.76
C ALA A 130 8.64 -21.11 -0.58
N ILE A 131 7.89 -20.75 0.47
CA ILE A 131 7.57 -21.64 1.60
C ILE A 131 6.80 -22.89 1.12
N THR A 132 6.03 -22.80 0.03
CA THR A 132 5.33 -23.95 -0.57
C THR A 132 6.12 -24.66 -1.67
N TYR A 133 6.89 -23.95 -2.49
CA TYR A 133 7.58 -24.44 -3.69
C TYR A 133 8.88 -25.19 -3.37
N ASP A 134 9.47 -25.03 -2.19
CA ASP A 134 10.51 -25.97 -1.71
C ASP A 134 9.97 -27.43 -1.59
N PHE A 135 8.65 -27.63 -1.72
CA PHE A 135 8.00 -28.95 -1.77
C PHE A 135 7.62 -29.44 -3.18
N ASP A 136 7.72 -28.60 -4.21
CA ASP A 136 7.27 -28.92 -5.58
C ASP A 136 8.24 -29.87 -6.31
N ALA A 137 9.48 -29.98 -5.85
CA ALA A 137 10.45 -30.95 -6.37
C ALA A 137 10.10 -32.43 -6.08
N LYS A 138 8.98 -32.76 -5.39
CA LYS A 138 8.72 -34.13 -4.86
C LYS A 138 7.29 -34.71 -4.97
N GLY A 139 6.38 -34.14 -5.77
CA GLY A 139 5.10 -34.79 -6.11
C GLY A 139 3.87 -34.26 -5.37
N SER A 140 2.78 -34.19 -6.13
CA SER A 140 1.64 -33.26 -6.03
C SER A 140 0.76 -33.35 -4.77
N ASP A 141 0.79 -34.44 -4.02
CA ASP A 141 -0.16 -34.63 -2.91
C ASP A 141 0.31 -34.00 -1.58
N LYS A 142 1.61 -33.73 -1.46
CA LYS A 142 2.21 -33.16 -0.24
C LYS A 142 2.05 -31.64 -0.15
N TYR A 143 1.90 -30.96 -1.29
CA TYR A 143 1.78 -29.51 -1.41
C TYR A 143 0.47 -28.97 -0.83
N PHE A 144 -0.64 -29.67 -1.11
CA PHE A 144 -1.97 -29.33 -0.63
C PHE A 144 -2.10 -29.51 0.89
N SER A 145 -1.51 -30.58 1.44
CA SER A 145 -1.54 -30.85 2.89
C SER A 145 -0.81 -29.78 3.70
N LYS A 146 0.35 -29.31 3.23
CA LYS A 146 1.11 -28.23 3.90
C LYS A 146 0.50 -26.85 3.74
N SER A 147 -0.12 -26.59 2.59
CA SER A 147 -0.89 -25.35 2.37
C SER A 147 -2.10 -25.31 3.31
N LYS A 148 -2.82 -26.44 3.46
CA LYS A 148 -3.87 -26.60 4.48
C LYS A 148 -3.36 -26.37 5.91
N GLU A 149 -2.25 -27.01 6.27
CA GLU A 149 -1.65 -26.86 7.60
C GLU A 149 -1.25 -25.41 7.86
N SER A 150 -0.62 -24.74 6.90
CA SER A 150 -0.20 -23.34 7.00
C SER A 150 -1.41 -22.40 7.05
N TYR A 151 -2.44 -22.63 6.23
CA TYR A 151 -3.69 -21.87 6.27
C TYR A 151 -4.39 -21.96 7.62
N ALA A 152 -4.43 -23.15 8.21
CA ALA A 152 -4.99 -23.38 9.55
C ALA A 152 -4.09 -22.76 10.65
N LYS A 153 -2.77 -22.96 10.58
CA LYS A 153 -1.80 -22.50 11.58
C LYS A 153 -1.67 -20.99 11.63
N ASN A 154 -1.73 -20.32 10.48
CA ASN A 154 -1.71 -18.86 10.41
C ASN A 154 -3.09 -18.24 10.74
N GLY A 155 -4.08 -19.08 11.11
CA GLY A 155 -5.38 -18.60 11.54
C GLY A 155 -6.20 -17.93 10.44
N CYS A 156 -5.88 -18.12 9.16
CA CYS A 156 -6.58 -17.46 8.06
C CYS A 156 -8.08 -17.74 8.12
N ALA A 157 -8.49 -19.00 8.31
CA ALA A 157 -9.90 -19.33 8.49
C ALA A 157 -10.59 -18.57 9.64
N LYS A 158 -9.86 -18.23 10.72
CA LYS A 158 -10.36 -17.41 11.82
C LYS A 158 -10.48 -15.95 11.40
N ILE A 159 -9.46 -15.40 10.75
CA ILE A 159 -9.46 -14.01 10.27
C ILE A 159 -10.64 -13.77 9.32
N LEU A 160 -10.98 -14.72 8.44
CA LEU A 160 -12.18 -14.61 7.58
C LEU A 160 -13.49 -14.43 8.37
N LEU A 161 -13.61 -15.08 9.53
CA LEU A 161 -14.81 -14.98 10.37
C LEU A 161 -14.90 -13.62 11.08
N ASP A 162 -13.76 -12.98 11.30
CA ASP A 162 -13.64 -11.70 12.00
C ASP A 162 -13.80 -10.49 11.05
N ILE A 163 -13.66 -10.67 9.72
CA ILE A 163 -13.85 -9.62 8.67
C ILE A 163 -15.36 -9.40 8.34
N LYS A 164 -16.26 -9.47 9.32
CA LYS A 164 -17.71 -9.28 9.10
C LYS A 164 -18.14 -7.82 9.05
#